data_AF-A0AAD6ALX5-F1
#
_entry.id   AF-A0AAD6ALX5-F1
#
_cell.length_a   1.000
_cell.length_b   1.000
_cell.length_c   1.000
_cell.angle_alpha   90.00
_cell.angle_beta   90.00
_cell.angle_gamma   90.00
#
_symmetry.space_group_name_H-M   'P 1'
#
loop_
_entity.id
_entity.type
_entity.pdbx_description
1 polymer ?
#
loop_
_entity_poly.entity_id
_entity_poly.type
_entity_poly.pdbx_seq_one_letter_code
_entity_poly.pdbx_strand_id
1 'polypeptide(L)'
;HDAQMDYYGTRLATCSSDRTVKMFDVRNGGQILVADLRGHEGPVWQVAWAHPMFGNILASCSYDRKVIIWKEDNGSWDKMHEYCGHESSVNSVCWGPYDFGLILACGSSDGAISILTFTGDQQWDVKKISNAHTIGCNAVSWAPAVVPGSLIDQPSGQKPNYVKRFVSGGCDNLVKLWKEEDGQWKEDQKLEAHSDWVRDVGWAPSIGLPTSTIASCSQDGRVFIWTCDDPAGNTWTAKLLHKFNDVVWHVSWSITGNILAVSGGDNKVTLWKESMDGQWACISDVSKGQGAVSTITDTQQSE
;
A
#
# COMPACT_ATOMS: atom_id res chain seq x y z
N HIS A 1 -12.51 1.98 -5.16
CA HIS A 1 -13.06 2.44 -3.88
C HIS A 1 -12.36 1.65 -2.82
N ASP A 2 -12.05 2.33 -1.72
CA ASP A 2 -11.18 1.78 -0.72
C ASP A 2 -11.69 2.15 0.67
N ALA A 3 -11.28 1.36 1.64
CA ALA A 3 -11.56 1.61 3.04
C ALA A 3 -10.37 1.13 3.87
N GLN A 4 -9.83 2.01 4.69
CA GLN A 4 -8.67 1.72 5.51
C GLN A 4 -8.93 2.11 6.97
N MET A 5 -8.62 1.20 7.88
CA MET A 5 -8.58 1.51 9.31
C MET A 5 -7.36 2.38 9.63
N ASP A 6 -7.50 3.23 10.64
CA ASP A 6 -6.38 3.94 11.23
C ASP A 6 -5.42 2.99 11.95
N TYR A 7 -4.28 3.52 12.38
CA TYR A 7 -3.22 2.75 13.03
C TYR A 7 -3.68 1.99 14.29
N TYR A 8 -4.63 2.56 15.05
CA TYR A 8 -5.11 1.98 16.31
C TYR A 8 -6.41 1.16 16.15
N GLY A 9 -6.97 1.06 14.94
CA GLY A 9 -8.24 0.38 14.68
C GLY A 9 -9.45 1.06 15.32
N THR A 10 -9.36 2.36 15.61
CA THR A 10 -10.43 3.17 16.22
C THR A 10 -11.26 3.92 15.21
N ARG A 11 -10.72 4.15 14.01
CA ARG A 11 -11.35 4.91 12.93
C ARG A 11 -11.24 4.19 11.60
N LEU A 12 -12.27 4.31 10.79
CA LEU A 12 -12.33 3.79 9.43
C LEU A 12 -12.53 4.96 8.47
N ALA A 13 -11.57 5.16 7.56
CA ALA A 13 -11.75 6.03 6.41
C ALA A 13 -12.30 5.20 5.25
N THR A 14 -13.28 5.76 4.53
CA THR A 14 -13.89 5.12 3.36
C THR A 14 -13.96 6.14 2.24
N CYS A 15 -13.82 5.68 1.00
CA CYS A 15 -13.93 6.54 -0.16
C CYS A 15 -14.76 5.87 -1.27
N SER A 16 -15.48 6.69 -2.04
CA SER A 16 -16.51 6.20 -2.97
C SER A 16 -16.57 6.99 -4.27
N SER A 17 -17.31 6.45 -5.25
CA SER A 17 -17.64 7.11 -6.52
C SER A 17 -18.46 8.39 -6.34
N ASP A 18 -19.08 8.55 -5.16
CA ASP A 18 -19.82 9.76 -4.80
C ASP A 18 -18.93 10.98 -4.51
N ARG A 19 -17.60 10.83 -4.70
CA ARG A 19 -16.58 11.90 -4.57
C ARG A 19 -16.32 12.32 -3.12
N THR A 20 -16.84 11.56 -2.17
CA THR A 20 -16.69 11.83 -0.75
C THR A 20 -15.69 10.87 -0.10
N VAL A 21 -15.00 11.38 0.91
CA VAL A 21 -14.24 10.56 1.86
C VAL A 21 -14.96 10.65 3.20
N LYS A 22 -15.52 9.53 3.66
CA LYS A 22 -16.28 9.47 4.92
C LYS A 22 -15.46 8.79 5.98
N MET A 23 -15.53 9.34 7.18
CA MET A 23 -14.77 8.87 8.31
C MET A 23 -15.71 8.40 9.41
N PHE A 24 -15.46 7.20 9.92
CA PHE A 24 -16.28 6.55 10.92
C PHE A 24 -15.45 6.24 12.16
N ASP A 25 -15.95 6.60 13.34
CA ASP A 25 -15.46 6.04 14.60
C ASP A 25 -16.00 4.60 14.73
N VAL A 26 -15.10 3.65 14.99
CA VAL A 26 -15.43 2.24 15.18
C VAL A 26 -15.17 1.89 16.64
N ARG A 27 -16.25 1.73 17.41
CA ARG A 27 -16.16 1.35 18.83
C ARG A 27 -17.15 0.24 19.12
N ASN A 28 -16.69 -0.83 19.75
CA ASN A 28 -17.52 -1.97 20.18
C ASN A 28 -18.41 -2.55 19.06
N GLY A 29 -17.91 -2.56 17.81
CA GLY A 29 -18.65 -3.05 16.64
C GLY A 29 -19.67 -2.07 16.04
N GLY A 30 -19.91 -0.92 16.69
CA GLY A 30 -20.70 0.18 16.12
C GLY A 30 -19.85 1.07 15.21
N GLN A 31 -20.48 1.62 14.16
CA GLN A 31 -19.88 2.59 13.25
C GLN A 31 -20.65 3.91 13.32
N ILE A 32 -19.95 4.99 13.68
CA ILE A 32 -20.54 6.33 13.79
C ILE A 32 -19.83 7.24 12.81
N LEU A 33 -20.56 7.87 11.89
CA LEU A 33 -20.00 8.86 10.98
C LEU A 33 -19.56 10.09 11.77
N VAL A 34 -18.27 10.44 11.70
CA VAL A 34 -17.68 11.59 12.40
C VAL A 34 -17.26 12.71 11.45
N ALA A 35 -17.00 12.42 10.18
CA ALA A 35 -16.68 13.43 9.17
C ALA A 35 -17.11 13.02 7.75
N ASP A 36 -17.52 14.00 6.94
CA ASP A 36 -17.80 13.88 5.50
C ASP A 36 -16.91 14.87 4.75
N LEU A 37 -15.77 14.39 4.26
CA LEU A 37 -14.75 15.20 3.60
C LEU A 37 -15.09 15.32 2.11
N ARG A 38 -15.35 16.56 1.68
CA ARG A 38 -15.70 16.89 0.31
C ARG A 38 -14.69 17.87 -0.26
N GLY A 39 -14.21 17.57 -1.45
CA GLY A 39 -13.20 18.38 -2.13
C GLY A 39 -12.77 17.81 -3.48
N HIS A 40 -13.04 16.53 -3.73
CA HIS A 40 -12.81 15.92 -5.02
C HIS A 40 -13.94 16.21 -6.02
N GLU A 41 -13.56 16.36 -7.28
CA GLU A 41 -14.47 16.61 -8.41
C GLU A 41 -14.84 15.31 -9.15
N GLY A 42 -14.14 14.22 -8.84
CA GLY A 42 -14.33 12.89 -9.41
C GLY A 42 -14.35 11.77 -8.37
N PRO A 43 -14.62 10.52 -8.79
CA PRO A 43 -14.54 9.34 -7.93
C PRO A 43 -13.22 9.23 -7.17
N VAL A 44 -13.29 8.95 -5.87
CA VAL A 44 -12.11 8.70 -5.05
C VAL A 44 -11.73 7.23 -5.14
N TRP A 45 -10.45 6.98 -5.40
CA TRP A 45 -9.92 5.64 -5.69
C TRP A 45 -9.41 4.94 -4.45
N GLN A 46 -8.49 5.59 -3.73
CA GLN A 46 -7.79 5.05 -2.58
C GLN A 46 -7.66 6.09 -1.47
N VAL A 47 -7.57 5.62 -0.23
CA VAL A 47 -7.26 6.44 0.96
C VAL A 47 -6.11 5.82 1.72
N ALA A 48 -5.28 6.66 2.35
CA ALA A 48 -4.15 6.19 3.15
C ALA A 48 -3.99 7.02 4.43
N TRP A 49 -3.98 6.36 5.59
CA TRP A 49 -3.67 6.99 6.88
C TRP A 49 -2.16 7.19 7.04
N ALA A 50 -1.76 8.38 7.48
CA ALA A 50 -0.38 8.63 7.89
C ALA A 50 -0.12 8.01 9.27
N HIS A 51 1.17 7.84 9.61
CA HIS A 51 1.56 7.37 10.93
C HIS A 51 1.14 8.39 12.03
N PRO A 52 0.57 7.93 13.17
CA PRO A 52 0.02 8.82 14.20
C PRO A 52 1.05 9.76 14.83
N MET A 53 2.35 9.51 14.67
CA MET A 53 3.39 10.44 15.15
C MET A 53 3.33 11.82 14.49
N PHE A 54 2.71 11.94 13.32
CA PHE A 54 2.51 13.21 12.61
C PHE A 54 1.14 13.84 12.90
N GLY A 55 0.37 13.24 13.81
CA GLY A 55 -1.03 13.55 14.06
C GLY A 55 -1.98 12.76 13.17
N ASN A 56 -3.25 13.14 13.19
CA ASN A 56 -4.29 12.48 12.41
C ASN A 56 -4.33 13.09 11.01
N ILE A 57 -3.64 12.44 10.07
CA ILE A 57 -3.54 12.85 8.67
C ILE A 57 -4.02 11.71 7.78
N LEU A 58 -4.81 12.06 6.76
CA LEU A 58 -5.34 11.15 5.76
C LEU A 58 -5.03 11.69 4.36
N ALA A 59 -4.53 10.85 3.47
CA ALA A 59 -4.41 11.18 2.05
C ALA A 59 -5.54 10.50 1.26
N SER A 60 -6.06 11.19 0.25
CA SER A 60 -7.01 10.62 -0.72
C SER A 60 -6.61 10.98 -2.15
N CYS A 61 -6.80 10.05 -3.08
CA CYS A 61 -6.54 10.25 -4.49
C CYS A 61 -7.77 9.94 -5.35
N SER A 62 -7.88 10.62 -6.49
CA SER A 62 -9.13 10.64 -7.25
C SER A 62 -8.90 10.72 -8.76
N TYR A 63 -9.97 10.38 -9.48
CA TYR A 63 -10.09 10.54 -10.92
C TYR A 63 -9.97 12.00 -11.39
N ASP A 64 -10.19 12.96 -10.48
CA ASP A 64 -10.00 14.39 -10.77
C ASP A 64 -8.53 14.83 -10.88
N ARG A 65 -7.58 13.88 -10.83
CA ARG A 65 -6.13 14.10 -10.97
C ARG A 65 -5.50 14.76 -9.74
N LYS A 66 -6.26 14.95 -8.66
CA LYS A 66 -5.82 15.58 -7.43
C LYS A 66 -5.52 14.55 -6.36
N VAL A 67 -4.54 14.87 -5.54
CA VAL A 67 -4.31 14.23 -4.24
C VAL A 67 -4.60 15.26 -3.17
N ILE A 68 -5.46 14.92 -2.22
CA ILE A 68 -5.82 15.79 -1.11
C ILE A 68 -5.29 15.18 0.17
N ILE A 69 -4.58 16.00 0.96
CA ILE A 69 -4.11 15.65 2.29
C ILE A 69 -4.98 16.38 3.30
N TRP A 70 -5.71 15.60 4.08
CA TRP A 70 -6.61 16.04 5.13
C TRP A 70 -5.90 15.94 6.47
N LYS A 71 -6.09 16.93 7.33
CA LYS A 71 -5.58 16.91 8.69
C LYS A 71 -6.71 17.21 9.65
N GLU A 72 -6.74 16.47 10.75
CA GLU A 72 -7.60 16.80 11.88
C GLU A 72 -6.90 17.77 12.83
N ASP A 73 -7.61 18.79 13.26
CA ASP A 73 -7.25 19.61 14.41
C ASP A 73 -8.46 19.75 15.34
N ASN A 74 -8.33 19.28 16.59
CA ASN A 74 -9.39 19.29 17.60
C ASN A 74 -10.76 18.76 17.13
N GLY A 75 -10.77 17.73 16.27
CA GLY A 75 -11.98 17.12 15.73
C GLY A 75 -12.55 17.79 14.48
N SER A 76 -12.01 18.93 14.06
CA SER A 76 -12.28 19.51 12.73
C SER A 76 -11.35 18.90 11.71
N TRP A 77 -11.88 18.56 10.53
CA TRP A 77 -11.10 18.05 9.42
C TRP A 77 -11.00 19.09 8.33
N ASP A 78 -9.77 19.50 8.02
CA ASP A 78 -9.49 20.52 7.04
C ASP A 78 -8.50 20.02 5.98
N LYS A 79 -8.57 20.64 4.81
CA LYS A 79 -7.62 20.38 3.72
C LYS A 79 -6.28 21.02 4.06
N MET A 80 -5.31 20.21 4.44
CA MET A 80 -3.95 20.65 4.76
C MET A 80 -3.15 20.96 3.49
N HIS A 81 -3.31 20.15 2.45
CA HIS A 81 -2.61 20.34 1.18
C HIS A 81 -3.40 19.74 0.02
N GLU A 82 -3.22 20.32 -1.17
CA GLU A 82 -3.75 19.82 -2.43
C GLU A 82 -2.62 19.76 -3.45
N TYR A 83 -2.46 18.60 -4.08
CA TYR A 83 -1.49 18.39 -5.14
C TYR A 83 -2.20 18.06 -6.45
N CYS A 84 -1.96 18.90 -7.47
CA CYS A 84 -2.58 18.83 -8.80
C CYS A 84 -1.53 18.68 -9.92
N GLY A 85 -0.42 17.98 -9.65
CA GLY A 85 0.68 17.88 -10.61
C GLY A 85 0.58 16.72 -11.62
N HIS A 86 -0.50 15.96 -11.63
CA HIS A 86 -0.74 14.87 -12.57
C HIS A 86 -1.70 15.28 -13.69
N GLU A 87 -1.48 14.72 -14.89
CA GLU A 87 -2.30 15.02 -16.08
C GLU A 87 -3.51 14.09 -16.23
N SER A 88 -3.55 13.01 -15.43
CA SER A 88 -4.59 11.99 -15.45
C SER A 88 -4.93 11.51 -14.03
N SER A 89 -5.89 10.59 -13.92
CA SER A 89 -6.41 10.02 -12.67
C SER A 89 -5.29 9.48 -11.78
N VAL A 90 -5.31 9.82 -10.50
CA VAL A 90 -4.37 9.26 -9.51
C VAL A 90 -4.99 8.03 -8.88
N ASN A 91 -4.44 6.86 -9.18
CA ASN A 91 -5.06 5.57 -8.88
C ASN A 91 -4.71 5.04 -7.48
N SER A 92 -3.52 5.38 -6.99
CA SER A 92 -3.02 4.84 -5.71
C SER A 92 -2.19 5.86 -4.94
N VAL A 93 -2.31 5.79 -3.61
CA VAL A 93 -1.52 6.56 -2.65
C VAL A 93 -1.02 5.66 -1.53
N CYS A 94 0.22 5.88 -1.09
CA CYS A 94 0.81 5.12 0.00
C CYS A 94 1.77 5.99 0.80
N TRP A 95 1.59 6.05 2.13
CA TRP A 95 2.53 6.72 3.03
C TRP A 95 3.77 5.85 3.23
N GLY A 96 4.94 6.49 3.24
CA GLY A 96 6.19 5.81 3.56
C GLY A 96 6.32 5.51 5.05
N PRO A 97 7.26 4.61 5.41
CA PRO A 97 7.64 4.37 6.78
C PRO A 97 7.92 5.67 7.54
N TYR A 98 7.44 5.73 8.78
CA TYR A 98 7.52 6.95 9.59
C TYR A 98 8.96 7.39 9.87
N ASP A 99 9.92 6.47 9.81
CA ASP A 99 11.36 6.72 9.92
C ASP A 99 11.90 7.64 8.81
N PHE A 100 11.26 7.64 7.63
CA PHE A 100 11.64 8.49 6.50
C PHE A 100 11.09 9.91 6.64
N GLY A 101 10.24 10.16 7.64
CA GLY A 101 9.44 11.37 7.78
C GLY A 101 8.06 11.21 7.13
N LEU A 102 7.34 12.32 6.99
CA LEU A 102 6.01 12.34 6.37
C LEU A 102 6.17 12.43 4.84
N ILE A 103 6.22 11.27 4.20
CA ILE A 103 6.41 11.10 2.76
C ILE A 103 5.27 10.31 2.14
N LEU A 104 4.71 10.79 1.03
CA LEU A 104 3.57 10.18 0.33
C LEU A 104 3.96 9.86 -1.11
N ALA A 105 3.77 8.61 -1.53
CA ALA A 105 3.88 8.21 -2.93
C ALA A 105 2.49 8.22 -3.58
N CYS A 106 2.42 8.74 -4.81
CA CYS A 106 1.19 8.82 -5.60
C CYS A 106 1.45 8.24 -7.00
N GLY A 107 0.69 7.22 -7.40
CA GLY A 107 0.76 6.61 -8.72
C GLY A 107 -0.40 7.06 -9.61
N SER A 108 -0.11 7.53 -10.81
CA SER A 108 -1.11 8.09 -11.74
C SER A 108 -1.21 7.34 -13.06
N SER A 109 -2.40 7.40 -13.64
CA SER A 109 -2.72 6.94 -15.00
C SER A 109 -1.97 7.72 -16.08
N ASP A 110 -1.31 8.84 -15.77
CA ASP A 110 -0.41 9.54 -16.70
C ASP A 110 0.95 8.84 -16.87
N GLY A 111 1.17 7.75 -16.14
CA GLY A 111 2.42 6.98 -16.16
C GLY A 111 3.48 7.55 -15.23
N ALA A 112 3.21 8.65 -14.53
CA ALA A 112 4.13 9.25 -13.56
C ALA A 112 3.83 8.81 -12.13
N ILE A 113 4.88 8.89 -11.29
CA ILE A 113 4.79 8.72 -9.84
C ILE A 113 5.30 10.00 -9.19
N SER A 114 4.53 10.56 -8.27
CA SER A 114 4.93 11.74 -7.50
C SER A 114 5.17 11.38 -6.05
N ILE A 115 6.29 11.83 -5.52
CA ILE A 115 6.69 11.65 -4.12
C ILE A 115 6.63 13.01 -3.43
N LEU A 116 5.66 13.17 -2.53
CA LEU A 116 5.45 14.39 -1.76
C LEU A 116 6.14 14.22 -0.40
N THR A 117 7.07 15.11 -0.07
CA THR A 117 7.80 15.11 1.21
C THR A 117 7.46 16.36 2.00
N PHE A 118 6.97 16.19 3.22
CA PHE A 118 6.71 17.32 4.11
C PHE A 118 8.02 17.87 4.67
N THR A 119 8.33 19.14 4.38
CA THR A 119 9.60 19.78 4.79
C THR A 119 9.50 20.55 6.10
N GLY A 120 8.30 20.67 6.68
CA GLY A 120 8.00 21.59 7.77
C GLY A 120 7.25 22.83 7.27
N ASP A 121 6.71 23.65 8.19
CA ASP A 121 6.05 24.93 7.87
C ASP A 121 4.91 24.86 6.82
N GLN A 122 4.17 23.75 6.79
CA GLN A 122 3.07 23.50 5.83
C GLN A 122 3.52 23.42 4.36
N GLN A 123 4.82 23.24 4.11
CA GLN A 123 5.35 23.08 2.77
C GLN A 123 5.56 21.61 2.40
N TRP A 124 5.37 21.33 1.11
CA TRP A 124 5.52 20.01 0.51
C TRP A 124 6.49 20.12 -0.66
N ASP A 125 7.62 19.43 -0.56
CA ASP A 125 8.52 19.21 -1.68
C ASP A 125 7.99 18.07 -2.54
N VAL A 126 8.10 18.21 -3.86
CA VAL A 126 7.55 17.22 -4.80
C VAL A 126 8.61 16.76 -5.75
N LYS A 127 8.95 15.47 -5.68
CA LYS A 127 9.79 14.78 -6.65
C LYS A 127 8.91 13.97 -7.58
N LYS A 128 8.81 14.38 -8.85
CA LYS A 128 8.03 13.68 -9.87
C LYS A 128 8.93 12.79 -10.73
N ILE A 129 8.60 11.52 -10.81
CA ILE A 129 9.19 10.53 -11.71
C ILE A 129 8.29 10.46 -12.94
N SER A 130 8.70 11.09 -14.04
CA SER A 130 7.98 11.01 -15.31
C SER A 130 8.23 9.68 -16.00
N ASN A 131 7.22 9.18 -16.73
CA ASN A 131 7.29 7.92 -17.49
C ASN A 131 7.75 6.72 -16.66
N ALA A 132 7.32 6.65 -15.40
CA ALA A 132 7.57 5.49 -14.53
C ALA A 132 6.99 4.21 -15.15
N HIS A 133 5.78 4.28 -15.70
CA HIS A 133 5.16 3.22 -16.50
C HIS A 133 4.70 3.77 -17.85
N THR A 134 4.80 2.97 -18.91
CA THR A 134 4.57 3.46 -20.29
C THR A 134 3.13 3.92 -20.54
N ILE A 135 2.16 3.24 -19.92
CA ILE A 135 0.72 3.51 -20.14
C ILE A 135 0.09 4.19 -18.93
N GLY A 136 0.45 3.79 -17.72
CA GLY A 136 -0.15 4.28 -16.48
C GLY A 136 0.32 3.47 -15.27
N CYS A 137 0.31 4.07 -14.09
CA CYS A 137 0.59 3.42 -12.81
C CYS A 137 -0.73 3.17 -12.07
N ASN A 138 -0.96 1.94 -11.61
CA ASN A 138 -2.17 1.54 -10.89
C ASN A 138 -1.95 1.46 -9.38
N ALA A 139 -0.77 1.05 -8.95
CA ALA A 139 -0.49 0.79 -7.54
C ALA A 139 0.92 1.19 -7.15
N VAL A 140 1.05 1.66 -5.90
CA VAL A 140 2.32 1.98 -5.25
C VAL A 140 2.34 1.41 -3.84
N SER A 141 3.47 0.85 -3.42
CA SER A 141 3.65 0.31 -2.07
C SER A 141 5.09 0.52 -1.59
N TRP A 142 5.24 1.05 -0.38
CA TRP A 142 6.56 1.32 0.19
C TRP A 142 7.24 0.07 0.72
N ALA A 143 8.55 -0.02 0.53
CA ALA A 143 9.36 -0.99 1.25
C ALA A 143 9.41 -0.64 2.74
N PRO A 144 9.52 -1.64 3.63
CA PRO A 144 9.74 -1.39 5.05
C PRO A 144 11.08 -0.64 5.28
N ALA A 145 11.15 0.13 6.36
CA ALA A 145 12.38 0.83 6.73
C ALA A 145 13.44 -0.15 7.23
N VAL A 146 14.42 -0.46 6.38
CA VAL A 146 15.56 -1.31 6.72
C VAL A 146 16.80 -0.42 6.92
N VAL A 147 17.43 -0.50 8.09
CA VAL A 147 18.73 0.13 8.34
C VAL A 147 19.82 -0.77 7.75
N PRO A 148 20.67 -0.26 6.84
CA PRO A 148 21.82 -1.02 6.36
C PRO A 148 22.78 -1.35 7.51
N GLY A 149 23.05 -2.63 7.75
CA GLY A 149 24.14 -3.10 8.61
C GLY A 149 23.90 -2.98 10.12
N SER A 150 22.86 -3.65 10.65
CA SER A 150 22.51 -3.73 12.08
C SER A 150 23.58 -4.34 13.04
N LEU A 151 24.84 -4.44 12.62
CA LEU A 151 25.97 -4.96 13.40
C LEU A 151 27.15 -3.99 13.57
N ILE A 152 27.12 -2.77 13.02
CA ILE A 152 28.23 -1.82 13.17
C ILE A 152 27.73 -0.58 13.91
N ASP A 153 28.35 -0.37 15.07
CA ASP A 153 28.22 0.78 15.97
C ASP A 153 28.18 2.10 15.17
N GLN A 154 26.98 2.65 14.98
CA GLN A 154 26.82 3.95 14.34
C GLN A 154 27.32 5.01 15.33
N PRO A 155 28.27 5.88 14.96
CA PRO A 155 28.73 6.94 15.84
C PRO A 155 27.54 7.81 16.25
N SER A 156 27.34 7.92 17.57
CA SER A 156 26.18 8.55 18.20
C SER A 156 25.93 9.97 17.66
N GLY A 157 24.80 10.17 16.97
CA GLY A 157 24.29 11.51 16.63
C GLY A 157 23.75 11.72 15.22
N GLN A 158 23.93 10.78 14.28
CA GLN A 158 23.34 10.88 12.94
C GLN A 158 22.13 9.95 12.79
N LYS A 159 21.05 10.44 12.14
CA LYS A 159 19.93 9.58 11.75
C LYS A 159 20.47 8.53 10.76
N PRO A 160 20.15 7.24 10.94
CA PRO A 160 20.59 6.20 10.01
C PRO A 160 20.12 6.54 8.60
N ASN A 161 21.02 6.38 7.62
CA ASN A 161 20.68 6.61 6.23
C ASN A 161 19.93 5.39 5.69
N TYR A 162 18.61 5.49 5.68
CA TYR A 162 17.76 4.43 5.16
C TYR A 162 17.83 4.35 3.64
N VAL A 163 17.91 3.13 3.12
CA VAL A 163 17.70 2.90 1.69
C VAL A 163 16.20 2.96 1.43
N LYS A 164 15.72 4.11 0.97
CA LYS A 164 14.31 4.27 0.64
C LYS A 164 14.01 3.54 -0.65
N ARG A 165 13.10 2.58 -0.58
CA ARG A 165 12.61 1.81 -1.72
C ARG A 165 11.09 1.79 -1.73
N PHE A 166 10.52 1.70 -2.91
CA PHE A 166 9.10 1.39 -3.09
C PHE A 166 8.92 0.60 -4.38
N VAL A 167 7.79 -0.08 -4.48
CA VAL A 167 7.39 -0.83 -5.67
C VAL A 167 6.17 -0.16 -6.30
N SER A 168 6.11 -0.20 -7.63
CA SER A 168 4.95 0.24 -8.39
C SER A 168 4.51 -0.82 -9.40
N GLY A 169 3.20 -0.92 -9.62
CA GLY A 169 2.60 -1.73 -10.67
C GLY A 169 1.89 -0.84 -11.69
N GLY A 170 1.98 -1.20 -12.97
CA GLY A 170 1.40 -0.40 -14.05
C GLY A 170 0.67 -1.18 -15.14
N CYS A 171 0.08 -0.43 -16.05
CA CYS A 171 -0.63 -0.91 -17.24
C CYS A 171 0.32 -1.41 -18.36
N ASP A 172 1.62 -1.35 -18.14
CA ASP A 172 2.65 -1.92 -19.02
C ASP A 172 3.02 -3.38 -18.65
N ASN A 173 2.24 -4.00 -17.75
CA ASN A 173 2.40 -5.36 -17.24
C ASN A 173 3.65 -5.55 -16.35
N LEU A 174 4.33 -4.45 -16.02
CA LEU A 174 5.55 -4.47 -15.24
C LEU A 174 5.27 -4.14 -13.79
N VAL A 175 6.02 -4.81 -12.91
CA VAL A 175 6.23 -4.38 -11.53
C VAL A 175 7.63 -3.78 -11.47
N LYS A 176 7.76 -2.53 -11.03
CA LYS A 176 9.04 -1.81 -11.02
C LYS A 176 9.43 -1.44 -9.60
N LEU A 177 10.71 -1.63 -9.30
CA LEU A 177 11.29 -1.22 -8.03
C LEU A 177 12.01 0.10 -8.21
N TRP A 178 11.86 0.97 -7.23
CA TRP A 178 12.45 2.30 -7.22
C TRP A 178 13.30 2.46 -5.97
N LYS A 179 14.44 3.14 -6.12
CA LYS A 179 15.38 3.43 -5.05
C LYS A 179 15.78 4.90 -5.11
N GLU A 180 15.85 5.54 -3.95
CA GLU A 180 16.39 6.90 -3.84
C GLU A 180 17.91 6.83 -3.75
N GLU A 181 18.60 7.48 -4.69
CA GLU A 181 20.04 7.66 -4.72
C GLU A 181 20.36 9.14 -4.89
N ASP A 182 21.13 9.72 -3.97
CA ASP A 182 21.54 11.13 -3.99
C ASP A 182 20.37 12.12 -4.16
N GLY A 183 19.21 11.78 -3.58
CA GLY A 183 18.00 12.59 -3.64
C GLY A 183 17.23 12.47 -4.96
N GLN A 184 17.62 11.57 -5.86
CA GLN A 184 16.87 11.25 -7.08
C GLN A 184 16.34 9.82 -7.03
N TRP A 185 15.13 9.62 -7.54
CA TRP A 185 14.54 8.30 -7.68
C TRP A 185 14.96 7.67 -9.00
N LYS A 186 15.54 6.48 -8.92
CA LYS A 186 15.90 5.68 -10.08
C LYS A 186 15.19 4.34 -10.05
N GLU A 187 14.93 3.81 -11.23
CA GLU A 187 14.46 2.45 -11.42
C GLU A 187 15.61 1.50 -11.03
N ASP A 188 15.38 0.67 -10.01
CA ASP A 188 16.34 -0.32 -9.50
C ASP A 188 16.20 -1.61 -10.32
N GLN A 189 14.98 -2.14 -10.42
CA GLN A 189 14.67 -3.38 -11.14
C GLN A 189 13.32 -3.35 -11.87
N LYS A 190 13.22 -4.16 -12.93
CA LYS A 190 11.98 -4.49 -13.62
C LYS A 190 11.65 -5.96 -13.40
N LEU A 191 10.44 -6.20 -12.93
CA LEU A 191 9.90 -7.53 -12.67
C LEU A 191 8.82 -7.83 -13.70
N GLU A 192 9.13 -8.75 -14.62
CA GLU A 192 8.27 -9.10 -15.75
C GLU A 192 7.75 -10.54 -15.57
N ALA A 193 6.48 -10.68 -15.19
CA ALA A 193 5.83 -12.00 -15.09
C ALA A 193 4.34 -11.97 -15.49
N HIS A 194 3.69 -10.81 -15.40
CA HIS A 194 2.30 -10.64 -15.78
C HIS A 194 2.14 -10.49 -17.30
N SER A 195 1.04 -11.02 -17.82
CA SER A 195 0.71 -10.92 -19.25
C SER A 195 -0.26 -9.77 -19.56
N ASP A 196 -0.80 -9.11 -18.54
CA ASP A 196 -1.77 -8.02 -18.63
C ASP A 196 -1.59 -7.06 -17.45
N TRP A 197 -2.38 -5.98 -17.40
CA TRP A 197 -2.21 -4.86 -16.48
C TRP A 197 -2.07 -5.30 -15.03
N VAL A 198 -1.02 -4.83 -14.37
CA VAL A 198 -0.85 -5.03 -12.93
C VAL A 198 -1.87 -4.16 -12.21
N ARG A 199 -2.72 -4.77 -11.39
CA ARG A 199 -3.82 -4.12 -10.68
C ARG A 199 -3.38 -3.57 -9.34
N ASP A 200 -2.65 -4.36 -8.58
CA ASP A 200 -2.17 -3.98 -7.25
C ASP A 200 -0.82 -4.62 -6.92
N VAL A 201 -0.04 -3.93 -6.10
CA VAL A 201 1.25 -4.39 -5.59
C VAL A 201 1.34 -4.09 -4.09
N GLY A 202 1.83 -5.06 -3.33
CA GLY A 202 2.02 -4.91 -1.89
C GLY A 202 3.41 -5.38 -1.48
N TRP A 203 4.19 -4.51 -0.87
CA TRP A 203 5.42 -4.91 -0.21
C TRP A 203 5.10 -5.49 1.18
N ALA A 204 5.59 -6.69 1.47
CA ALA A 204 5.37 -7.31 2.77
C ALA A 204 6.15 -6.56 3.86
N PRO A 205 5.55 -6.32 5.04
CA PRO A 205 6.30 -5.77 6.17
C PRO A 205 7.38 -6.75 6.61
N SER A 206 8.63 -6.29 6.73
CA SER A 206 9.76 -7.12 7.16
C SER A 206 9.83 -7.18 8.69
N ILE A 207 9.28 -8.22 9.30
CA ILE A 207 9.48 -8.46 10.74
C ILE A 207 10.75 -9.29 10.92
N GLY A 208 11.88 -8.60 11.02
CA GLY A 208 13.17 -9.19 11.44
C GLY A 208 13.77 -10.24 10.50
N LEU A 209 13.12 -10.58 9.39
CA LEU A 209 13.66 -11.47 8.36
C LEU A 209 14.46 -10.66 7.32
N PRO A 210 15.61 -11.18 6.86
CA PRO A 210 16.40 -10.52 5.83
C PRO A 210 15.77 -10.64 4.43
N THR A 211 14.79 -11.53 4.27
CA THR A 211 14.09 -11.79 3.01
C THR A 211 13.01 -10.73 2.77
N SER A 212 13.09 -10.05 1.65
CA SER A 212 12.06 -9.11 1.20
C SER A 212 11.06 -9.81 0.30
N THR A 213 9.77 -9.58 0.55
CA THR A 213 8.68 -10.21 -0.21
C THR A 213 7.75 -9.14 -0.78
N ILE A 214 7.34 -9.31 -2.03
CA ILE A 214 6.35 -8.46 -2.70
C ILE A 214 5.25 -9.38 -3.25
N ALA A 215 3.99 -8.97 -3.15
CA ALA A 215 2.89 -9.58 -3.87
C ALA A 215 2.46 -8.65 -5.01
N SER A 216 2.14 -9.23 -6.16
CA SER A 216 1.51 -8.50 -7.26
C SER A 216 0.32 -9.28 -7.81
N CYS A 217 -0.71 -8.56 -8.22
CA CYS A 217 -1.86 -9.14 -8.89
C CYS A 217 -2.21 -8.39 -10.18
N SER A 218 -2.83 -9.08 -11.12
CA SER A 218 -3.07 -8.55 -12.46
C SER A 218 -4.44 -8.93 -13.02
N GLN A 219 -4.81 -8.21 -14.08
CA GLN A 219 -5.91 -8.49 -14.98
C GLN A 219 -5.87 -9.91 -15.57
N ASP A 220 -4.69 -10.53 -15.67
CA ASP A 220 -4.52 -11.91 -16.16
C ASP A 220 -5.02 -13.01 -15.18
N GLY A 221 -5.53 -12.59 -14.01
CA GLY A 221 -6.04 -13.47 -12.95
C GLY A 221 -4.94 -14.15 -12.15
N ARG A 222 -3.66 -13.79 -12.34
CA ARG A 222 -2.53 -14.39 -11.62
C ARG A 222 -2.11 -13.49 -10.46
N VAL A 223 -1.69 -14.15 -9.39
CA VAL A 223 -0.98 -13.51 -8.29
C VAL A 223 0.42 -14.08 -8.21
N PHE A 224 1.43 -13.21 -8.20
CA PHE A 224 2.82 -13.59 -8.03
C PHE A 224 3.32 -13.13 -6.67
N ILE A 225 4.13 -13.98 -6.05
CA ILE A 225 4.95 -13.64 -4.89
C ILE A 225 6.38 -13.52 -5.38
N TRP A 226 6.98 -12.35 -5.16
CA TRP A 226 8.35 -12.06 -5.49
C TRP A 226 9.16 -12.12 -4.22
N THR A 227 10.19 -12.95 -4.19
CA THR A 227 11.08 -13.11 -3.05
C THR A 227 12.48 -12.64 -3.41
N CYS A 228 13.10 -11.90 -2.50
CA CYS A 228 14.48 -11.48 -2.59
C CYS A 228 15.21 -11.87 -1.31
N ASP A 229 16.10 -12.86 -1.42
CA ASP A 229 16.90 -13.38 -0.31
C ASP A 229 18.24 -12.64 -0.14
N ASP A 230 18.57 -11.76 -1.09
CA ASP A 230 19.81 -10.99 -1.09
C ASP A 230 19.65 -9.70 -0.28
N PRO A 231 20.49 -9.44 0.75
CA PRO A 231 20.51 -8.17 1.46
C PRO A 231 20.75 -6.95 0.55
N ALA A 232 21.43 -7.13 -0.59
CA ALA A 232 21.61 -6.05 -1.56
C ALA A 232 20.34 -5.76 -2.39
N GLY A 233 19.40 -6.71 -2.46
CA GLY A 233 18.13 -6.57 -3.18
C GLY A 233 18.21 -6.84 -4.68
N ASN A 234 19.26 -7.52 -5.16
CA ASN A 234 19.60 -7.56 -6.59
C ASN A 234 18.95 -8.70 -7.38
N THR A 235 18.39 -9.72 -6.72
CA THR A 235 17.79 -10.86 -7.44
C THR A 235 16.41 -11.15 -6.88
N TRP A 236 15.40 -10.96 -7.71
CA TRP A 236 14.00 -11.25 -7.38
C TRP A 236 13.56 -12.51 -8.12
N THR A 237 13.02 -13.46 -7.38
CA THR A 237 12.46 -14.69 -7.93
C THR A 237 10.94 -14.63 -7.87
N ALA A 238 10.28 -14.91 -9.01
CA ALA A 238 8.83 -14.92 -9.11
C ALA A 238 8.28 -16.32 -8.85
N LYS A 239 7.35 -16.44 -7.91
CA LYS A 239 6.58 -17.65 -7.65
C LYS A 239 5.10 -17.40 -7.91
N LEU A 240 4.50 -18.22 -8.77
CA LEU A 240 3.06 -18.16 -8.98
C LEU A 240 2.34 -18.66 -7.72
N LEU A 241 1.52 -17.81 -7.10
CA LEU A 241 0.68 -18.18 -5.96
C LEU A 241 -0.51 -19.02 -6.44
N HIS A 242 -1.32 -18.43 -7.31
CA HIS A 242 -2.53 -19.02 -7.83
C HIS A 242 -2.97 -18.28 -9.10
N LYS A 243 -3.71 -18.99 -9.97
CA LYS A 243 -4.40 -18.40 -11.12
C LYS A 243 -5.90 -18.52 -10.90
N PHE A 244 -6.56 -17.38 -10.74
CA PHE A 244 -8.00 -17.24 -10.67
C PHE A 244 -8.62 -17.21 -12.08
N ASN A 245 -9.90 -17.54 -12.17
CA ASN A 245 -10.66 -17.49 -13.42
C ASN A 245 -11.10 -16.07 -13.79
N ASP A 246 -11.04 -15.16 -12.83
CA ASP A 246 -11.41 -13.76 -12.98
C ASP A 246 -10.25 -12.86 -12.52
N VAL A 247 -10.39 -11.57 -12.79
CA VAL A 247 -9.43 -10.52 -12.45
C VAL A 247 -9.19 -10.50 -10.94
N VAL A 248 -7.94 -10.27 -10.54
CA VAL A 248 -7.61 -9.97 -9.15
C VAL A 248 -7.40 -8.47 -9.01
N TRP A 249 -8.13 -7.84 -8.09
CA TRP A 249 -8.19 -6.39 -7.95
C TRP A 249 -7.22 -5.84 -6.91
N HIS A 250 -7.09 -6.52 -5.77
CA HIS A 250 -6.30 -6.04 -4.64
C HIS A 250 -5.53 -7.16 -3.94
N VAL A 251 -4.36 -6.80 -3.44
CA VAL A 251 -3.54 -7.65 -2.57
C VAL A 251 -3.14 -6.87 -1.33
N SER A 252 -3.26 -7.49 -0.15
CA SER A 252 -2.90 -6.83 1.10
C SER A 252 -2.22 -7.79 2.06
N TRP A 253 -1.10 -7.36 2.60
CA TRP A 253 -0.34 -8.11 3.59
C TRP A 253 -0.90 -7.90 4.98
N SER A 254 -1.01 -8.98 5.74
CA SER A 254 -1.10 -8.89 7.19
C SER A 254 0.11 -8.17 7.77
N ILE A 255 -0.06 -7.49 8.91
CA ILE A 255 1.04 -6.78 9.58
C ILE A 255 2.20 -7.71 9.95
N THR A 256 1.91 -9.01 10.15
CA THR A 256 2.92 -10.03 10.43
C THR A 256 3.72 -10.48 9.20
N GLY A 257 3.34 -10.03 8.00
CA GLY A 257 3.96 -10.40 6.73
C GLY A 257 3.66 -11.84 6.27
N ASN A 258 2.97 -12.64 7.08
CA ASN A 258 2.83 -14.08 6.85
C ASN A 258 1.54 -14.49 6.13
N ILE A 259 0.53 -13.62 6.15
CA ILE A 259 -0.77 -13.84 5.50
C ILE A 259 -0.96 -12.78 4.42
N LEU A 260 -1.41 -13.23 3.25
CA LEU A 260 -1.81 -12.39 2.12
C LEU A 260 -3.31 -12.50 1.90
N ALA A 261 -4.01 -11.37 1.91
CA ALA A 261 -5.39 -11.28 1.46
C ALA A 261 -5.42 -10.96 -0.04
N VAL A 262 -6.20 -11.71 -0.80
CA VAL A 262 -6.36 -11.57 -2.25
C VAL A 262 -7.84 -11.35 -2.56
N SER A 263 -8.15 -10.20 -3.16
CA SER A 263 -9.51 -9.81 -3.54
C SER A 263 -9.74 -10.04 -5.04
N GLY A 264 -10.64 -10.96 -5.37
CA GLY A 264 -10.96 -11.36 -6.75
C GLY A 264 -12.23 -10.70 -7.31
N GLY A 265 -12.39 -10.77 -8.63
CA GLY A 265 -13.58 -10.33 -9.37
C GLY A 265 -14.83 -11.18 -9.10
N ASP A 266 -14.63 -12.38 -8.55
CA ASP A 266 -15.69 -13.30 -8.11
C ASP A 266 -16.40 -12.85 -6.81
N ASN A 267 -16.11 -11.63 -6.34
CA ASN A 267 -16.62 -11.05 -5.09
C ASN A 267 -16.23 -11.82 -3.83
N LYS A 268 -15.17 -12.63 -3.91
CA LYS A 268 -14.59 -13.34 -2.78
C LYS A 268 -13.24 -12.76 -2.40
N VAL A 269 -12.91 -12.90 -1.12
CA VAL A 269 -11.58 -12.60 -0.60
C VAL A 269 -10.98 -13.89 -0.09
N THR A 270 -9.86 -14.29 -0.66
CA THR A 270 -9.13 -15.49 -0.24
C THR A 270 -7.94 -15.08 0.61
N LEU A 271 -7.69 -15.83 1.68
CA LEU A 271 -6.52 -15.65 2.55
C LEU A 271 -5.51 -16.74 2.26
N TRP A 272 -4.26 -16.35 2.09
CA TRP A 272 -3.15 -17.24 1.75
C TRP A 272 -2.06 -17.15 2.79
N LYS A 273 -1.46 -18.28 3.13
CA LYS A 273 -0.34 -18.36 4.08
C LYS A 273 0.75 -19.25 3.53
N GLU A 274 1.99 -18.83 3.72
CA GLU A 274 3.15 -19.66 3.41
C GLU A 274 3.39 -20.70 4.50
N SER A 275 3.59 -21.94 4.08
CA SER A 275 3.98 -23.07 4.92
C SER A 275 5.50 -23.11 5.07
N MET A 276 6.02 -23.86 6.05
CA MET A 276 7.47 -23.99 6.29
C MET A 276 8.23 -24.55 5.07
N ASP A 277 7.55 -25.30 4.20
CA ASP A 277 8.09 -25.82 2.94
C ASP A 277 8.12 -24.79 1.79
N GLY A 278 7.84 -23.52 2.10
CA GLY A 278 7.73 -22.41 1.15
C GLY A 278 6.50 -22.49 0.24
N GLN A 279 5.59 -23.45 0.44
CA GLN A 279 4.36 -23.55 -0.34
C GLN A 279 3.26 -22.67 0.24
N TRP A 280 2.54 -21.98 -0.64
CA TRP A 280 1.42 -21.15 -0.25
C TRP A 280 0.12 -21.95 -0.32
N ALA A 281 -0.65 -21.89 0.76
CA ALA A 281 -1.94 -22.55 0.87
C ALA A 281 -3.04 -21.52 1.16
N CYS A 282 -4.21 -21.73 0.56
CA CYS A 282 -5.41 -20.97 0.89
C CYS A 282 -5.95 -21.45 2.25
N ILE A 283 -6.09 -20.53 3.21
CA ILE A 283 -6.53 -20.82 4.58
C ILE A 283 -7.97 -20.39 4.85
N SER A 284 -8.56 -19.54 4.01
CA SER A 284 -9.95 -19.11 4.13
C SER A 284 -10.49 -18.54 2.82
N ASP A 285 -11.77 -18.78 2.55
CA ASP A 285 -12.56 -18.18 1.48
C ASP A 285 -13.67 -17.33 2.13
N VAL A 286 -13.42 -16.03 2.26
CA VAL A 286 -14.36 -15.09 2.86
C VAL A 286 -15.28 -14.54 1.78
N SER A 287 -16.55 -14.90 1.84
CA SER A 287 -17.59 -14.35 0.98
C SER A 287 -18.13 -13.03 1.53
N LYS A 288 -18.55 -12.13 0.63
CA LYS A 288 -19.19 -10.86 0.97
C LYS A 288 -20.44 -11.12 1.85
N GLY A 289 -20.41 -10.70 3.12
CA GLY A 289 -21.53 -10.81 4.06
C GLY A 289 -21.38 -11.82 5.21
N GLN A 290 -20.27 -12.57 5.28
CA GLN A 290 -19.99 -13.50 6.39
C GLN A 290 -18.70 -13.10 7.13
N GLY A 291 -18.65 -11.88 7.66
CA GLY A 291 -17.60 -11.42 8.57
C GLY A 291 -17.83 -11.92 9.98
N ALA A 292 -17.81 -13.24 10.20
CA ALA A 292 -17.69 -13.81 11.54
C ALA A 292 -16.41 -14.64 11.57
N VAL A 293 -15.40 -14.14 12.28
CA VAL A 293 -14.19 -14.90 12.59
C VAL A 293 -14.64 -16.14 13.36
N SER A 294 -14.50 -17.32 12.77
CA SER A 294 -14.73 -18.57 13.48
C SER A 294 -13.67 -18.70 14.58
N THR A 295 -14.07 -18.41 15.82
CA THR A 295 -13.27 -18.67 17.01
C THR A 295 -12.99 -20.16 17.08
N ILE A 296 -11.72 -20.55 17.01
CA ILE A 296 -11.29 -21.92 17.25
C ILE A 296 -11.55 -22.19 18.74
N THR A 297 -12.60 -22.93 19.06
CA THR A 297 -12.76 -23.53 20.39
C THR A 297 -11.95 -24.82 20.43
N ASP A 298 -10.88 -24.80 21.22
CA ASP A 298 -10.27 -26.00 21.76
C ASP A 298 -11.34 -26.85 22.44
N THR A 299 -11.58 -28.06 21.94
CA THR A 299 -12.20 -29.13 22.72
C THR A 299 -11.25 -30.31 22.78
N GLN A 300 -10.66 -30.44 23.96
CA GLN A 300 -10.02 -31.64 24.49
C GLN A 300 -10.87 -32.87 24.18
N GLN A 301 -10.26 -33.89 23.58
CA GLN A 301 -10.80 -35.25 23.61
C GLN A 301 -10.26 -35.96 24.85
N SER A 302 -11.15 -36.14 25.83
CA SER A 302 -11.10 -37.25 26.77
C SER A 302 -12.14 -38.29 26.33
N GLU A 303 -11.67 -39.44 25.86
CA GLU A 303 -12.16 -40.80 26.16
C GLU A 303 -11.25 -41.85 25.50
#